data_AF-A0A1A6HU17-F1
#
_entry.id   AF-A0A1A6HU17-F1
#
_cell.length_a   1.000
_cell.length_b   1.000
_cell.length_c   1.000
_cell.angle_alpha   90.00
_cell.angle_beta   90.00
_cell.angle_gamma   90.00
#
_symmetry.space_group_name_H-M   'P 1'
#
loop_
_entity.id
_entity.type
_entity.pdbx_description
1 polymer ?
#
loop_
_entity_poly.entity_id
_entity_poly.type
_entity_poly.pdbx_seq_one_letter_code
_entity_poly.pdbx_strand_id
1 'polypeptide(L)'
;PQDWYPWEAKDIKECCKAVAEDRANSPWAQTLLQDIAYNPCVPKDWLDMAKAILSSTHYIKWCAHYNEECRVQVEANQAPNPAMLVGTAEGYSTGVQQAAVPGPYRDQVRQAGLVAWAKLDEGPTESPIVRVRQRPNESLPEFIDKVQQSINCELPPGTLQDQFMKILVWDGVNSEHCAACTGLKEAFVSGWMVTTQDFGTQQHQTQMLTMALQSQTATLTESLSQVLAVLGQGATQPIAWGVL
;
A
#
# COMPACT_ATOMS: atom_id res chain seq x y z
N PRO A 1 -27.96 28.90 25.37
CA PRO A 1 -27.70 28.45 23.99
C PRO A 1 -27.14 27.04 24.05
N GLN A 2 -27.88 26.05 23.56
CA GLN A 2 -27.36 24.69 23.49
C GLN A 2 -26.26 24.70 22.42
N ASP A 3 -25.02 24.39 22.82
CA ASP A 3 -23.88 24.36 21.92
C ASP A 3 -24.16 23.30 20.85
N TRP A 4 -24.54 23.77 19.66
CA TRP A 4 -24.86 22.94 18.52
C TRP A 4 -23.54 22.41 17.94
N TYR A 5 -23.01 21.36 18.57
CA TYR A 5 -21.96 20.53 18.00
C TYR A 5 -22.27 19.08 18.36
N PRO A 6 -22.60 18.22 17.38
CA PRO A 6 -22.97 16.84 17.66
C PRO A 6 -21.80 15.94 18.07
N TRP A 7 -20.57 16.46 18.12
CA TRP A 7 -19.36 15.69 18.39
C TRP A 7 -18.40 16.41 19.32
N GLU A 8 -17.59 15.63 20.04
CA GLU A 8 -16.50 16.19 20.82
C GLU A 8 -15.33 16.57 19.91
N ALA A 9 -14.63 17.66 20.24
CA ALA A 9 -13.43 18.07 19.49
C ALA A 9 -12.32 17.01 19.50
N LYS A 10 -12.38 16.05 20.43
CA LYS A 10 -11.47 14.93 20.53
C LYS A 10 -11.70 13.92 19.40
N ASP A 11 -12.96 13.53 19.14
CA ASP A 11 -13.32 12.53 18.13
C ASP A 11 -12.93 13.00 16.73
N ILE A 12 -13.21 14.27 16.43
CA ILE A 12 -12.80 14.91 15.17
C ILE A 12 -11.28 14.89 15.01
N LYS A 13 -10.52 15.21 16.07
CA LYS A 13 -9.05 15.19 16.02
C LYS A 13 -8.49 13.78 15.80
N GLU A 14 -9.06 12.78 16.47
CA GLU A 14 -8.65 11.38 16.28
C GLU A 14 -8.93 10.92 14.84
N CYS A 15 -10.09 11.29 14.29
CA CYS A 15 -10.42 10.99 12.90
C CYS A 15 -9.50 11.73 11.91
N CYS A 16 -9.23 13.03 12.13
CA CYS A 16 -8.24 13.78 11.33
C CYS A 16 -6.89 13.08 11.31
N LYS A 17 -6.43 12.61 12.48
CA LYS A 17 -5.14 11.91 12.61
C LYS A 17 -5.14 10.61 11.82
N ALA A 18 -6.17 9.77 11.98
CA ALA A 18 -6.31 8.52 11.24
C ALA A 18 -6.35 8.74 9.72
N VAL A 19 -7.07 9.76 9.25
CA VAL A 19 -7.12 10.10 7.82
C VAL A 19 -5.78 10.59 7.28
N ALA A 20 -5.01 11.34 8.09
CA ALA A 20 -3.69 11.83 7.71
C ALA A 20 -2.62 10.74 7.70
N GLU A 21 -2.69 9.77 8.62
CA GLU A 21 -1.71 8.67 8.76
C GLU A 21 -2.00 7.52 7.79
N ASP A 22 -3.26 7.08 7.68
CA ASP A 22 -3.62 5.81 7.03
C ASP A 22 -4.53 5.96 5.79
N ARG A 23 -5.05 7.17 5.52
CA ARG A 23 -6.06 7.56 4.49
C ARG A 23 -7.52 7.60 4.98
N ALA A 24 -8.36 8.26 4.18
CA ALA A 24 -9.77 8.56 4.48
C ALA A 24 -10.65 7.32 4.69
N ASN A 25 -10.29 6.20 4.06
CA ASN A 25 -11.05 4.94 4.05
C ASN A 25 -10.29 3.77 4.70
N SER A 26 -9.22 4.04 5.46
CA SER A 26 -8.56 2.98 6.23
C SER A 26 -9.56 2.34 7.21
N PRO A 27 -9.41 1.06 7.59
CA PRO A 27 -10.33 0.41 8.53
C PRO A 27 -10.49 1.19 9.85
N TRP A 28 -9.40 1.80 10.33
CA TRP A 28 -9.42 2.62 11.54
C TRP A 28 -10.16 3.96 11.34
N ALA A 29 -9.87 4.67 10.25
CA ALA A 29 -10.59 5.91 9.92
C ALA A 29 -12.09 5.66 9.70
N GLN A 30 -12.47 4.54 9.07
CA GLN A 30 -13.87 4.14 8.90
C GLN A 30 -14.55 3.84 10.23
N THR A 31 -13.86 3.19 11.17
CA THR A 31 -14.40 2.91 12.51
C THR A 31 -14.71 4.23 13.25
N LEU A 32 -13.76 5.18 13.24
CA LEU A 32 -13.95 6.50 13.84
C LEU A 32 -15.07 7.29 13.15
N LEU A 33 -15.11 7.26 11.82
CA LEU A 33 -16.16 7.94 11.04
C LEU A 33 -17.55 7.36 11.35
N GLN A 34 -17.69 6.05 11.49
CA GLN A 34 -18.96 5.40 11.83
C GLN A 34 -19.44 5.77 13.24
N ASP A 35 -18.51 5.86 14.20
CA ASP A 35 -18.83 6.28 15.57
C ASP A 35 -19.32 7.73 15.61
N ILE A 36 -18.61 8.63 14.93
CA ILE A 36 -19.01 10.03 14.73
C ILE A 36 -20.38 10.11 14.02
N ALA A 37 -20.59 9.28 12.99
CA ALA A 37 -21.83 9.24 12.22
C ALA A 37 -23.01 8.64 13.00
N TYR A 38 -22.79 7.95 14.13
CA TYR A 38 -23.88 7.43 14.97
C TYR A 38 -24.73 8.56 15.56
N ASN A 39 -24.14 9.73 15.81
CA ASN A 39 -24.88 10.91 16.25
C ASN A 39 -25.80 11.45 15.14
N PRO A 40 -27.01 11.93 15.48
CA PRO A 40 -27.95 12.45 14.49
C PRO A 40 -27.44 13.79 13.94
N CYS A 41 -26.81 13.75 12.77
CA CYS A 41 -26.18 14.92 12.14
C CYS A 41 -27.06 15.51 11.05
N VAL A 42 -27.02 16.83 10.90
CA VAL A 42 -27.67 17.53 9.78
C VAL A 42 -26.69 17.77 8.63
N PRO A 43 -27.15 18.14 7.41
CA PRO A 43 -26.25 18.39 6.29
C PRO A 43 -25.11 19.37 6.59
N LYS A 44 -25.40 20.43 7.38
CA LYS A 44 -24.41 21.41 7.79
C LYS A 44 -23.29 20.79 8.64
N ASP A 45 -23.64 19.91 9.57
CA ASP A 45 -22.68 19.22 10.42
C ASP A 45 -21.76 18.35 9.54
N TRP A 46 -22.32 17.58 8.61
CA TRP A 46 -21.56 16.75 7.67
C TRP A 46 -20.56 17.55 6.84
N LEU A 47 -20.97 18.72 6.33
CA LEU A 47 -20.08 19.63 5.59
C LEU A 47 -18.94 20.14 6.46
N ASP A 48 -19.24 20.57 7.69
CA ASP A 48 -18.22 21.11 8.60
C ASP A 48 -17.25 20.02 9.08
N MET A 49 -17.75 18.81 9.33
CA MET A 49 -16.95 17.63 9.66
C MET A 49 -16.04 17.23 8.50
N ALA A 50 -16.57 17.06 7.29
CA ALA A 50 -15.79 16.71 6.12
C ALA A 50 -14.70 17.76 5.84
N LYS A 51 -15.00 19.04 6.05
CA LYS A 51 -14.03 20.14 5.90
C LYS A 51 -12.94 20.12 6.96
N ALA A 52 -13.24 19.68 8.18
CA ALA A 52 -12.27 19.58 9.26
C ALA A 52 -11.33 18.37 9.09
N ILE A 53 -11.85 17.25 8.59
CA ILE A 53 -11.14 15.97 8.52
C ILE A 53 -10.36 15.80 7.20
N LEU A 54 -10.94 16.21 6.07
CA LEU A 54 -10.37 15.96 4.75
C LEU A 54 -9.43 17.08 4.29
N SER A 55 -8.46 16.73 3.45
CA SER A 55 -7.68 17.73 2.71
C SER A 55 -8.58 18.52 1.74
N SER A 56 -8.16 19.72 1.33
CA SER A 56 -8.95 20.56 0.42
C SER A 56 -9.40 19.84 -0.86
N THR A 57 -8.52 19.01 -1.43
CA THR A 57 -8.84 18.23 -2.65
C THR A 57 -9.85 17.12 -2.37
N HIS A 58 -9.68 16.35 -1.28
CA HIS A 58 -10.64 15.32 -0.90
C HIS A 58 -11.98 15.90 -0.47
N TYR A 59 -11.99 17.05 0.20
CA TYR A 59 -13.21 17.75 0.56
C TYR A 59 -14.04 18.16 -0.67
N ILE A 60 -13.40 18.68 -1.73
CA ILE A 60 -14.10 19.03 -2.97
C ILE A 60 -14.69 17.78 -3.64
N LYS A 61 -13.93 16.68 -3.70
CA LYS A 61 -14.41 15.40 -4.23
C LYS A 61 -15.59 14.86 -3.42
N TRP A 62 -15.47 14.86 -2.10
CA TRP A 62 -16.51 14.43 -1.19
C TRP A 62 -17.79 15.25 -1.41
N CYS A 63 -17.69 16.58 -1.48
CA CYS A 63 -18.83 17.45 -1.78
C CYS A 63 -19.51 17.08 -3.11
N ALA A 64 -18.73 16.77 -4.16
CA ALA A 64 -19.27 16.38 -5.45
C ALA A 64 -20.05 15.05 -5.36
N HIS A 65 -19.47 14.03 -4.71
CA HIS A 65 -20.13 12.76 -4.50
C HIS A 65 -21.37 12.90 -3.61
N TYR A 66 -21.29 13.67 -2.53
CA TYR A 66 -22.39 13.91 -1.60
C TYR A 66 -23.59 14.57 -2.29
N ASN A 67 -23.35 15.56 -3.13
CA ASN A 67 -24.40 16.19 -3.93
C ASN A 67 -25.07 15.19 -4.89
N GLU A 68 -24.29 14.30 -5.51
CA GLU A 68 -24.84 13.27 -6.39
C GLU A 68 -25.68 12.24 -5.61
N GLU A 69 -25.20 11.77 -4.46
CA GLU A 69 -25.97 10.88 -3.58
C GLU A 69 -27.29 11.52 -3.12
N CYS A 70 -27.27 12.80 -2.77
CA CYS A 70 -28.48 13.54 -2.41
C CYS A 70 -29.46 13.62 -3.59
N ARG A 71 -28.96 13.78 -4.82
CA ARG A 71 -29.79 13.81 -6.04
C ARG A 71 -30.46 12.45 -6.28
N VAL A 72 -29.69 11.37 -6.20
CA VAL A 72 -30.19 9.98 -6.34
C VAL A 72 -31.25 9.69 -5.28
N GLN A 73 -31.02 10.09 -4.03
CA GLN A 73 -31.96 9.84 -2.95
C GLN A 73 -33.28 10.61 -3.14
N VAL A 74 -33.24 11.83 -3.68
CA VAL A 74 -34.45 12.61 -3.97
C VAL A 74 -35.28 12.01 -5.10
N GLU A 75 -34.62 11.52 -6.14
CA GLU A 75 -35.27 10.80 -7.23
C GLU A 75 -35.96 9.52 -6.69
N ALA A 76 -35.26 8.75 -5.85
CA ALA A 76 -35.82 7.57 -5.19
C ALA A 76 -37.02 7.89 -4.30
N ASN A 77 -36.99 9.04 -3.61
CA ASN A 77 -38.09 9.50 -2.76
C ASN A 77 -39.30 10.04 -3.56
N GLN A 78 -39.20 10.17 -4.89
CA GLN A 78 -40.17 10.90 -5.74
C GLN A 78 -40.47 12.32 -5.18
N ALA A 79 -39.49 12.90 -4.48
CA ALA A 79 -39.68 14.16 -3.78
C ALA A 79 -39.38 15.33 -4.74
N PRO A 80 -40.16 16.42 -4.69
CA PRO A 80 -40.01 17.53 -5.64
C PRO A 80 -38.77 18.39 -5.39
N ASN A 81 -38.06 18.25 -4.26
CA ASN A 81 -37.00 19.18 -3.89
C ASN A 81 -35.72 18.52 -3.32
N PRO A 82 -34.60 18.50 -4.08
CA PRO A 82 -33.30 18.03 -3.61
C PRO A 82 -32.59 18.99 -2.67
N ALA A 83 -33.02 20.25 -2.64
CA ALA A 83 -32.33 21.28 -1.88
C ALA A 83 -32.48 21.10 -0.36
N MET A 84 -33.45 20.30 0.11
CA MET A 84 -33.49 19.92 1.53
C MET A 84 -32.25 19.09 1.88
N LEU A 85 -32.04 17.90 1.28
CA LEU A 85 -30.93 16.98 1.63
C LEU A 85 -29.53 17.61 1.52
N VAL A 86 -29.36 18.55 0.59
CA VAL A 86 -28.10 19.30 0.40
C VAL A 86 -27.96 20.45 1.40
N GLY A 87 -29.05 20.86 2.06
CA GLY A 87 -29.09 21.98 2.99
C GLY A 87 -29.09 23.34 2.29
N THR A 88 -29.54 23.40 1.03
CA THR A 88 -29.58 24.62 0.21
C THR A 88 -31.00 25.14 -0.02
N ALA A 89 -32.03 24.41 0.43
CA ALA A 89 -33.42 24.84 0.34
C ALA A 89 -33.66 26.09 1.20
N GLU A 90 -34.48 26.99 0.69
CA GLU A 90 -34.98 28.13 1.46
C GLU A 90 -35.69 27.62 2.73
N GLY A 91 -35.28 28.12 3.89
CA GLY A 91 -35.74 27.63 5.19
C GLY A 91 -34.99 26.42 5.75
N TYR A 92 -33.94 25.92 5.08
CA TYR A 92 -33.08 24.81 5.53
C TYR A 92 -31.58 25.08 5.34
N SER A 93 -31.19 26.35 5.20
CA SER A 93 -29.80 26.77 4.93
C SER A 93 -28.92 26.86 6.18
N THR A 94 -29.52 26.74 7.37
CA THR A 94 -28.83 26.81 8.67
C THR A 94 -28.99 25.52 9.45
N GLY A 95 -28.00 25.17 10.29
CA GLY A 95 -28.07 23.97 11.13
C GLY A 95 -29.31 23.94 12.03
N VAL A 96 -29.70 25.08 12.59
CA VAL A 96 -30.90 25.23 13.45
C VAL A 96 -32.19 24.88 12.70
N GLN A 97 -32.30 25.30 11.43
CA GLN A 97 -33.46 24.96 10.60
C GLN A 97 -33.48 23.48 10.22
N GLN A 98 -32.31 22.91 9.92
CA GLN A 98 -32.17 21.49 9.61
C GLN A 98 -32.45 20.60 10.83
N ALA A 99 -32.21 21.10 12.05
CA ALA A 99 -32.49 20.42 13.31
C ALA A 99 -33.98 20.17 13.57
N ALA A 100 -34.87 20.88 12.88
CA ALA A 100 -36.32 20.69 13.00
C ALA A 100 -36.84 19.57 12.08
N VAL A 101 -35.99 19.01 11.22
CA VAL A 101 -36.39 18.04 10.19
C VAL A 101 -36.56 16.63 10.77
N PRO A 102 -37.53 15.81 10.28
CA PRO A 102 -37.80 14.46 10.78
C PRO A 102 -36.60 13.50 10.73
N GLY A 103 -36.60 12.49 11.59
CA GLY A 103 -35.55 11.45 11.70
C GLY A 103 -35.18 10.75 10.38
N PRO A 104 -36.14 10.26 9.58
CA PRO A 104 -35.84 9.55 8.32
C PRO A 104 -35.01 10.37 7.32
N TYR A 105 -35.17 11.70 7.35
CA TYR A 105 -34.39 12.60 6.53
C TYR A 105 -32.93 12.68 7.02
N ARG A 106 -32.68 12.66 8.33
CA ARG A 106 -31.32 12.65 8.90
C ARG A 106 -30.61 11.35 8.58
N ASP A 107 -31.34 10.24 8.55
CA ASP A 107 -30.81 8.93 8.15
C ASP A 107 -30.37 8.94 6.67
N GLN A 108 -31.16 9.56 5.79
CA GLN A 108 -30.80 9.73 4.38
C GLN A 108 -29.56 10.61 4.19
N VAL A 109 -29.47 11.71 4.94
CA VAL A 109 -28.28 12.59 4.95
C VAL A 109 -27.04 11.84 5.43
N ARG A 110 -27.16 11.08 6.52
CA ARG A 110 -26.10 10.22 7.04
C ARG A 110 -25.63 9.21 6.00
N GLN A 111 -26.58 8.51 5.36
CA GLN A 111 -26.27 7.51 4.36
C GLN A 111 -25.56 8.13 3.14
N ALA A 112 -26.05 9.27 2.65
CA ALA A 112 -25.41 9.99 1.54
C ALA A 112 -23.99 10.44 1.91
N GLY A 113 -23.78 10.93 3.14
CA GLY A 113 -22.47 11.33 3.65
C GLY A 113 -21.46 10.19 3.68
N LEU A 114 -21.87 9.02 4.17
CA LEU A 114 -21.04 7.82 4.25
C LEU A 114 -20.72 7.24 2.88
N VAL A 115 -21.71 7.15 1.98
CA VAL A 115 -21.50 6.65 0.61
C VAL A 115 -20.57 7.58 -0.17
N ALA A 116 -20.73 8.90 -0.03
CA ALA A 116 -19.83 9.88 -0.63
C ALA A 116 -18.39 9.77 -0.11
N TRP A 117 -18.23 9.45 1.18
CA TRP A 117 -16.92 9.22 1.79
C TRP A 117 -16.24 7.98 1.23
N ALA A 118 -16.98 6.88 1.09
CA ALA A 118 -16.46 5.63 0.52
C ALA A 118 -15.90 5.81 -0.90
N LYS A 119 -16.46 6.75 -1.69
CA LYS A 119 -16.02 7.04 -3.07
C LYS A 119 -14.70 7.83 -3.18
N LEU A 120 -14.12 8.29 -2.07
CA LEU A 120 -12.89 9.10 -2.10
C LEU A 120 -11.65 8.38 -2.66
N ASP A 121 -11.65 7.04 -2.66
CA ASP A 121 -10.54 6.23 -3.17
C ASP A 121 -10.61 5.91 -4.67
N GLU A 122 -11.63 6.34 -5.41
CA GLU A 122 -11.82 6.01 -6.85
C GLU A 122 -10.88 6.79 -7.81
N GLY A 123 -9.79 7.39 -7.32
CA GLY A 123 -8.78 8.07 -8.14
C GLY A 123 -7.74 7.10 -8.73
N PRO A 124 -6.96 7.50 -9.77
CA PRO A 124 -5.86 6.69 -10.27
C PRO A 124 -4.81 6.58 -9.18
N THR A 125 -4.92 5.49 -8.44
CA THR A 125 -3.99 5.06 -7.41
C THR A 125 -2.73 4.64 -8.14
N GLU A 126 -1.67 5.47 -8.08
CA GLU A 126 -0.34 4.88 -8.10
C GLU A 126 -0.29 4.00 -6.83
N SER A 127 -0.61 2.72 -6.99
CA SER A 127 -0.59 1.77 -5.88
C SER A 127 0.80 1.78 -5.25
N PRO A 128 0.92 2.07 -3.94
CA PRO A 128 2.14 1.85 -3.17
C PRO A 128 2.76 0.46 -3.40
N ILE A 129 1.93 -0.51 -3.80
CA ILE A 129 2.30 -1.86 -4.21
C ILE A 129 3.42 -1.90 -5.28
N VAL A 130 3.54 -0.90 -6.16
CA VAL A 130 4.37 -1.02 -7.39
C VAL A 130 5.88 -1.04 -7.12
N ARG A 131 6.39 -0.73 -5.90
CA ARG A 131 7.86 -0.62 -5.69
C ARG A 131 8.41 -1.04 -4.33
N VAL A 132 7.78 -1.95 -3.60
CA VAL A 132 8.41 -2.47 -2.36
C VAL A 132 9.51 -3.47 -2.74
N ARG A 133 10.77 -3.03 -2.68
CA ARG A 133 11.95 -3.87 -2.92
C ARG A 133 12.69 -4.14 -1.62
N GLN A 134 13.16 -5.37 -1.47
CA GLN A 134 13.99 -5.80 -0.34
C GLN A 134 15.30 -5.02 -0.36
N ARG A 135 15.65 -4.41 0.77
CA ARG A 135 16.94 -3.70 0.91
C ARG A 135 18.09 -4.71 0.96
N PRO A 136 19.33 -4.31 0.62
CA PRO A 136 20.49 -5.21 0.66
C PRO A 136 20.75 -5.86 2.03
N ASN A 137 20.43 -5.17 3.13
CA ASN A 137 20.68 -5.64 4.50
C ASN A 137 19.38 -6.07 5.23
N GLU A 138 18.26 -6.16 4.52
CA GLU A 138 16.97 -6.50 5.11
C GLU A 138 16.73 -8.01 5.00
N SER A 139 16.32 -8.62 6.11
CA SER A 139 16.00 -10.05 6.11
C SER A 139 14.73 -10.33 5.30
N LEU A 140 14.63 -11.53 4.72
CA LEU A 140 13.44 -11.92 3.95
C LEU A 140 12.14 -11.85 4.77
N PRO A 141 12.07 -12.26 6.05
CA PRO A 141 10.87 -12.13 6.87
C PRO A 141 10.43 -10.67 7.07
N GLU A 142 11.36 -9.77 7.40
CA GLU A 142 11.04 -8.34 7.57
C GLU A 142 10.50 -7.71 6.28
N PHE A 143 11.03 -8.14 5.13
CA PHE A 143 10.54 -7.71 3.84
C PHE A 143 9.13 -8.25 3.55
N ILE A 144 8.88 -9.54 3.79
CA ILE A 144 7.56 -10.16 3.63
C ILE A 144 6.53 -9.47 4.53
N ASP A 145 6.87 -9.16 5.78
CA ASP A 145 5.96 -8.46 6.70
C ASP A 145 5.56 -7.08 6.17
N LYS A 146 6.50 -6.34 5.55
CA LYS A 146 6.20 -5.04 4.91
C LYS A 146 5.29 -5.19 3.70
N VAL A 147 5.53 -6.21 2.87
CA VAL A 147 4.67 -6.51 1.73
C VAL A 147 3.28 -6.91 2.22
N GLN A 148 3.17 -7.72 3.27
CA GLN A 148 1.90 -8.12 3.90
C GLN A 148 1.15 -6.93 4.46
N GLN A 149 1.84 -6.04 5.18
CA GLN A 149 1.25 -4.83 5.70
C GLN A 149 0.72 -3.93 4.56
N SER A 150 1.49 -3.78 3.47
CA SER A 150 1.07 -2.98 2.31
C SER A 150 -0.18 -3.57 1.64
N ILE A 151 -0.21 -4.89 1.46
CA ILE A 151 -1.33 -5.59 0.82
C ILE A 151 -2.57 -5.59 1.73
N ASN A 152 -2.43 -5.73 3.05
CA ASN A 152 -3.54 -5.70 4.00
C ASN A 152 -4.27 -4.36 4.01
N CYS A 153 -3.58 -3.26 3.69
CA CYS A 153 -4.19 -1.95 3.56
C CYS A 153 -5.00 -1.77 2.26
N GLU A 154 -4.71 -2.56 1.21
CA GLU A 154 -5.27 -2.35 -0.14
C GLU A 154 -6.23 -3.46 -0.58
N LEU A 155 -6.08 -4.69 -0.09
CA LEU A 155 -6.86 -5.85 -0.52
C LEU A 155 -7.44 -6.61 0.66
N PRO A 156 -8.72 -7.03 0.59
CA PRO A 156 -9.33 -7.89 1.61
C PRO A 156 -8.69 -9.29 1.60
N PRO A 157 -8.73 -10.01 2.74
CA PRO A 157 -8.13 -11.34 2.85
C PRO A 157 -8.81 -12.35 1.93
N GLY A 158 -8.01 -13.16 1.25
CA GLY A 158 -8.49 -14.21 0.34
C GLY A 158 -7.45 -14.65 -0.68
N THR A 159 -7.84 -15.58 -1.56
CA THR A 159 -6.93 -16.22 -2.53
C THR A 159 -6.23 -15.23 -3.46
N LEU A 160 -6.89 -14.11 -3.80
CA LEU A 160 -6.30 -13.05 -4.61
C LEU A 160 -5.17 -12.35 -3.85
N GLN A 161 -5.36 -12.09 -2.55
CA GLN A 161 -4.36 -11.49 -1.67
C GLN A 161 -3.10 -12.35 -1.59
N ASP A 162 -3.27 -13.67 -1.43
CA ASP A 162 -2.18 -14.64 -1.36
C ASP A 162 -1.40 -14.74 -2.69
N GLN A 163 -2.10 -14.67 -3.83
CA GLN A 163 -1.45 -14.66 -5.14
C GLN A 163 -0.66 -13.38 -5.39
N PHE A 164 -1.23 -12.23 -5.04
CA PHE A 164 -0.53 -10.94 -5.15
C PHE A 164 0.69 -10.89 -4.24
N MET A 165 0.58 -11.40 -3.02
CA MET A 165 1.70 -11.54 -2.09
C MET A 165 2.86 -12.30 -2.73
N LYS A 166 2.59 -13.48 -3.31
CA LYS A 166 3.62 -14.29 -3.97
C LYS A 166 4.31 -13.54 -5.11
N ILE A 167 3.54 -12.83 -5.93
CA ILE A 167 4.06 -12.08 -7.08
C ILE A 167 4.95 -10.93 -6.60
N LEU A 168 4.51 -10.17 -5.60
CA LEU A 168 5.20 -8.98 -5.11
C LEU A 168 6.47 -9.32 -4.34
N VAL A 169 6.43 -10.38 -3.52
CA VAL A 169 7.64 -10.87 -2.85
C VAL A 169 8.66 -11.33 -3.90
N TRP A 170 8.24 -12.07 -4.94
CA TRP A 170 9.16 -12.53 -5.98
C TRP A 170 9.76 -11.39 -6.82
N ASP A 171 8.96 -10.39 -7.19
CA ASP A 171 9.43 -9.24 -7.97
C ASP A 171 10.35 -8.32 -7.15
N GLY A 172 10.07 -8.20 -5.85
CA GLY A 172 10.81 -7.30 -4.95
C GLY A 172 12.00 -7.92 -4.22
N VAL A 173 12.20 -9.24 -4.28
CA VAL A 173 13.30 -9.92 -3.58
C VAL A 173 14.66 -9.48 -4.14
N ASN A 174 15.66 -9.35 -3.27
CA ASN A 174 17.00 -8.94 -3.71
C ASN A 174 17.70 -10.06 -4.51
N SER A 175 18.74 -9.72 -5.28
CA SER A 175 19.41 -10.67 -6.19
C SER A 175 20.03 -11.88 -5.49
N GLU A 176 20.49 -11.73 -4.24
CA GLU A 176 21.11 -12.81 -3.45
C GLU A 176 20.06 -13.83 -2.99
N HIS A 177 18.96 -13.36 -2.41
CA HIS A 177 17.83 -14.20 -2.01
C HIS A 177 17.08 -14.77 -3.22
N CYS A 178 17.00 -14.01 -4.34
CA CYS A 178 16.45 -14.49 -5.61
C CYS A 178 17.23 -15.71 -6.11
N ALA A 179 18.56 -15.59 -6.16
CA ALA A 179 19.43 -16.68 -6.61
C ALA A 179 19.22 -17.96 -5.78
N ALA A 180 19.10 -17.83 -4.45
CA ALA A 180 18.82 -18.95 -3.54
C ALA A 180 17.43 -19.58 -3.77
N CYS A 181 16.44 -18.78 -4.18
CA CYS A 181 15.05 -19.21 -4.35
C CYS A 181 14.69 -19.58 -5.80
N THR A 182 15.61 -19.48 -6.77
CA THR A 182 15.36 -19.68 -8.21
C THR A 182 14.66 -21.02 -8.54
N GLY A 183 14.97 -22.09 -7.81
CA GLY A 183 14.35 -23.42 -7.95
C GLY A 183 13.01 -23.61 -7.23
N LEU A 184 12.56 -22.60 -6.48
CA LEU A 184 11.39 -22.64 -5.60
C LEU A 184 10.30 -21.65 -6.02
N LYS A 185 10.35 -21.10 -7.24
CA LYS A 185 9.36 -20.10 -7.71
C LYS A 185 7.90 -20.56 -7.56
N GLU A 186 7.65 -21.86 -7.66
CA GLU A 186 6.33 -22.45 -7.46
C GLU A 186 5.99 -22.77 -6.00
N ALA A 187 6.98 -22.82 -5.10
CA ALA A 187 6.77 -23.08 -3.68
C ALA A 187 6.01 -21.93 -2.99
N PHE A 188 5.40 -22.24 -1.85
CA PHE A 188 4.83 -21.24 -0.95
C PHE A 188 5.92 -20.36 -0.35
N VAL A 189 5.56 -19.12 0.02
CA VAL A 189 6.44 -18.13 0.66
C VAL A 189 7.16 -18.71 1.91
N SER A 190 6.51 -19.64 2.61
CA SER A 190 7.11 -20.38 3.74
C SER A 190 8.33 -21.23 3.35
N GLY A 191 8.35 -21.80 2.14
CA GLY A 191 9.50 -22.55 1.62
C GLY A 191 10.71 -21.65 1.33
N TRP A 192 10.46 -20.38 0.97
CA TRP A 192 11.53 -19.40 0.78
C TRP A 192 12.15 -19.00 2.12
N MET A 193 11.33 -18.77 3.15
CA MET A 193 11.82 -18.42 4.50
C MET A 193 12.73 -19.48 5.11
N VAL A 194 12.40 -20.76 4.97
CA VAL A 194 13.24 -21.86 5.49
C VAL A 194 14.56 -21.96 4.73
N THR A 195 14.55 -21.72 3.41
CA THR A 195 15.74 -21.84 2.57
C THR A 195 16.72 -20.68 2.76
N THR A 196 16.20 -19.49 3.09
CA THR A 196 17.02 -18.29 3.29
C THR A 196 17.33 -18.00 4.76
N GLN A 197 17.03 -18.92 5.68
CA GLN A 197 17.15 -18.68 7.12
C GLN A 197 18.58 -18.34 7.57
N ASP A 198 19.59 -18.85 6.87
CA ASP A 198 21.01 -18.61 7.20
C ASP A 198 21.64 -17.43 6.44
N PHE A 199 20.90 -16.77 5.54
CA PHE A 199 21.42 -15.61 4.80
C PHE A 199 21.66 -14.42 5.74
N GLY A 200 22.82 -13.77 5.59
CA GLY A 200 23.25 -12.68 6.47
C GLY A 200 23.91 -13.12 7.78
N THR A 201 23.96 -14.41 8.09
CA THR A 201 24.73 -14.92 9.24
C THR A 201 26.25 -14.82 8.99
N GLN A 202 27.04 -14.76 10.07
CA GLN A 202 28.51 -14.83 10.00
C GLN A 202 29.01 -16.06 9.23
N GLN A 203 28.26 -17.17 9.33
CA GLN A 203 28.56 -18.40 8.62
C GLN A 203 28.37 -18.24 7.11
N HIS A 204 27.27 -17.63 6.65
CA HIS A 204 27.05 -17.33 5.24
C HIS A 204 28.12 -16.37 4.69
N GLN A 205 28.49 -15.33 5.45
CA GLN A 205 29.57 -14.41 5.06
C GLN A 205 30.92 -15.11 4.90
N THR A 206 31.26 -16.02 5.82
CA THR A 206 32.51 -16.80 5.76
C THR A 206 32.50 -17.79 4.59
N GLN A 207 31.36 -18.41 4.29
CA GLN A 207 31.21 -19.30 3.13
C GLN A 207 31.34 -18.54 1.80
N MET A 208 30.72 -17.37 1.67
CA MET A 208 30.84 -16.52 0.48
C MET A 208 32.28 -16.05 0.26
N LEU A 209 32.97 -15.65 1.32
CA LEU A 209 34.40 -15.30 1.26
C LEU A 209 35.25 -16.49 0.81
N THR A 210 34.97 -17.69 1.32
CA THR A 210 35.68 -18.93 0.96
C THR A 210 35.46 -19.27 -0.51
N MET A 211 34.22 -19.19 -1.01
CA MET A 211 33.91 -19.44 -2.41
C MET A 211 34.57 -18.41 -3.35
N ALA A 212 34.59 -17.13 -2.96
CA ALA A 212 35.27 -16.09 -3.73
C ALA A 212 36.79 -16.31 -3.78
N LEU A 213 37.40 -16.69 -2.65
CA LEU A 213 38.81 -17.06 -2.59
C LEU A 213 39.10 -18.29 -3.47
N GLN A 214 38.24 -19.31 -3.43
CA GLN A 214 38.38 -20.51 -4.25
C GLN A 214 38.29 -20.20 -5.75
N SER A 215 37.35 -19.35 -6.19
CA SER A 215 37.25 -18.99 -7.61
C SER A 215 38.45 -18.17 -8.10
N GLN A 216 38.99 -17.28 -7.25
CA GLN A 216 40.25 -16.59 -7.54
C GLN A 216 41.43 -17.56 -7.66
N THR A 217 41.52 -18.55 -6.77
CA THR A 217 42.59 -19.55 -6.89
C THR A 217 42.47 -20.37 -8.17
N ALA A 218 41.25 -20.76 -8.56
CA ALA A 218 41.01 -21.52 -9.79
C ALA A 218 41.39 -20.72 -11.05
N THR A 219 40.97 -19.46 -11.12
CA THR A 219 41.30 -18.56 -12.25
C THR A 219 42.79 -18.25 -12.35
N LEU A 220 43.48 -18.08 -11.22
CA LEU A 220 44.94 -17.94 -11.20
C LEU A 220 45.64 -19.22 -11.66
N THR A 221 45.19 -20.40 -11.21
CA THR A 221 45.77 -21.67 -11.67
C THR A 221 45.57 -21.90 -13.16
N GLU A 222 44.41 -21.54 -13.70
CA GLU A 222 44.13 -21.64 -15.13
C GLU A 222 44.99 -20.66 -15.94
N SER A 223 45.12 -19.41 -15.48
CA SER A 223 45.99 -18.40 -16.09
C SER A 223 47.46 -18.83 -16.10
N LEU A 224 47.95 -19.38 -14.98
CA LEU A 224 49.33 -19.91 -14.89
C LEU A 224 49.53 -21.12 -15.81
N SER A 225 48.53 -22.01 -15.91
CA SER A 225 48.60 -23.16 -16.82
C SER A 225 48.68 -22.74 -18.30
N GLN A 226 47.94 -21.69 -18.68
CA GLN A 226 48.00 -21.12 -20.03
C GLN A 226 49.37 -20.48 -20.31
N VAL A 227 49.92 -19.72 -19.35
CA VAL A 227 51.27 -19.12 -19.49
C VAL A 227 52.35 -20.21 -19.62
N LEU A 228 52.28 -21.27 -18.81
CA LEU A 228 53.21 -22.40 -18.89
C LEU A 228 53.10 -23.15 -20.22
N ALA A 229 51.88 -23.32 -20.76
CA ALA A 229 51.67 -23.94 -22.07
C ALA A 229 52.27 -23.11 -23.21
N VAL A 230 52.13 -21.78 -23.16
CA VAL A 230 52.72 -20.85 -24.14
C VAL A 230 54.25 -20.86 -24.07
N LEU A 231 54.83 -20.86 -22.87
CA LEU A 231 56.28 -20.94 -22.68
C LEU A 231 56.86 -22.31 -23.08
N GLY A 232 56.12 -23.40 -22.85
CA GLY A 232 56.51 -24.75 -23.26
C GLY A 232 56.53 -24.96 -24.78
N GLN A 233 55.65 -24.28 -25.53
CA GLN A 233 55.63 -24.32 -26.99
C GLN A 233 56.78 -23.53 -27.66
N GLY A 234 57.43 -22.62 -26.91
CA GLY A 234 58.61 -21.88 -27.39
C GLY A 234 59.91 -22.69 -27.35
N ALA A 235 59.97 -23.82 -26.64
CA ALA A 235 61.19 -24.59 -26.42
C ALA A 235 61.40 -25.74 -27.42
N THR A 236 60.45 -26.00 -28.33
CA THR A 236 60.48 -27.16 -29.26
C THR A 236 60.59 -26.77 -30.73
N GLN A 237 61.16 -25.61 -31.06
CA GLN A 237 61.62 -25.34 -32.43
C GLN A 237 63.05 -25.90 -32.55
N PRO A 238 63.30 -26.99 -33.30
CA PRO A 238 64.66 -27.45 -33.53
C PRO A 238 65.39 -26.40 -34.39
N ILE A 239 66.49 -25.86 -33.86
CA ILE A 239 67.42 -25.04 -34.64
C ILE A 239 67.99 -25.94 -35.74
N ALA A 240 67.52 -25.75 -36.97
CA ALA A 240 68.09 -26.38 -38.14
C ALA A 240 69.47 -25.77 -38.41
N TRP A 241 70.53 -26.44 -37.95
CA TRP A 241 71.89 -26.23 -38.46
C TRP A 241 71.97 -26.84 -39.86
N GLY A 242 72.22 -25.99 -40.87
CA GLY A 242 72.08 -26.32 -42.29
C GLY A 242 73.21 -27.14 -42.92
N VAL A 243 73.00 -27.56 -44.18
CA VAL A 243 73.97 -27.91 -45.24
C VAL A 243 73.13 -27.83 -46.55
N LEU A 244 73.44 -27.10 -47.63
CA LEU A 244 74.65 -26.89 -48.43
C LEU A 244 74.69 -25.45 -49.00
#